data_AF-A0A4R9EXU2-F1
#
_entry.id   AF-A0A4R9EXU2-F1
#
_cell.length_a   1.000
_cell.length_b   1.000
_cell.length_c   1.000
_cell.angle_alpha   90.00
_cell.angle_beta   90.00
_cell.angle_gamma   90.00
#
_symmetry.space_group_name_H-M   'P 1'
#
loop_
_entity.id
_entity.type
_entity.pdbx_description
1 polymer ?
#
loop_
_entity_poly.entity_id
_entity_poly.type
_entity_poly.pdbx_seq_one_letter_code
_entity_poly.pdbx_strand_id
1 'polypeptide(L)'
;MTALRNELSDDELTEQAEKGEPEKGRWSQLEQLTASVLDAVRRLEYVTICANTEHKRDQPEPPVPARRPGAKPRQSKLKMSEQTAERLFQFIHGGAA
;
A
#
# COMPACT_ATOMS: atom_id res chain seq x y z
N MET A 1 -7.39 -19.44 -14.85
CA MET A 1 -7.89 -18.22 -15.53
C MET A 1 -9.34 -18.01 -15.11
N THR A 2 -9.68 -16.85 -14.57
CA THR A 2 -11.04 -16.54 -14.06
C THR A 2 -11.94 -16.10 -15.21
N ALA A 3 -13.27 -16.17 -15.06
CA ALA A 3 -14.22 -15.78 -16.11
C ALA A 3 -13.97 -14.37 -16.67
N LEU A 4 -13.47 -13.45 -15.85
CA LEU A 4 -13.08 -12.09 -16.22
C LEU A 4 -11.80 -12.01 -17.08
N ARG A 5 -10.87 -12.97 -16.95
CA ARG A 5 -9.67 -13.07 -17.80
C ARG A 5 -9.93 -13.76 -19.13
N ASN A 6 -10.99 -14.57 -19.21
CA ASN A 6 -11.38 -15.23 -20.46
C ASN A 6 -12.05 -14.26 -21.45
N GLU A 7 -12.41 -13.05 -21.02
CA GLU A 7 -12.97 -11.98 -21.87
C GLU A 7 -11.87 -11.10 -22.51
N LEU A 8 -10.61 -11.21 -22.05
CA LEU A 8 -9.47 -10.49 -22.61
C LEU A 8 -8.89 -11.26 -23.80
N SER A 9 -8.49 -10.54 -24.84
CA SER A 9 -7.73 -11.13 -25.94
C SER A 9 -6.31 -11.53 -25.49
N ASP A 10 -5.70 -12.49 -26.20
CA ASP A 10 -4.36 -12.98 -25.86
C ASP A 10 -3.28 -11.88 -25.94
N ASP A 11 -3.44 -10.92 -26.84
CA ASP A 11 -2.56 -9.75 -26.97
C ASP A 11 -2.66 -8.85 -25.74
N GLU A 12 -3.87 -8.58 -25.25
CA GLU A 12 -4.10 -7.79 -24.04
C GLU A 12 -3.61 -8.50 -22.77
N LEU A 13 -3.73 -9.84 -22.71
CA LEU A 13 -3.18 -10.63 -21.61
C LEU A 13 -1.66 -10.57 -21.56
N THR A 14 -1.01 -10.59 -22.72
CA THR A 14 0.45 -10.52 -22.83
C THR A 14 0.95 -9.12 -22.46
N GLU A 15 0.29 -8.08 -22.94
CA GLU A 15 0.64 -6.70 -22.57
C GLU A 15 0.43 -6.43 -21.07
N GLN A 16 -0.65 -6.95 -20.48
CA GLN A 16 -0.86 -6.89 -19.03
C GLN A 16 0.17 -7.71 -18.24
N ALA A 17 0.71 -8.79 -18.78
CA ALA A 17 1.74 -9.57 -18.09
C ALA A 17 3.07 -8.78 -17.98
N GLU A 18 3.41 -7.99 -19.00
CA GLU A 18 4.65 -7.22 -19.03
C GLU A 18 4.55 -5.82 -18.40
N LYS A 19 3.43 -5.13 -18.62
CA LYS A 19 3.24 -3.72 -18.24
C LYS A 19 2.02 -3.47 -17.37
N GLY A 20 1.33 -4.54 -16.95
CA GLY A 20 0.05 -4.43 -16.28
C GLY A 20 0.12 -3.57 -15.03
N GLU A 21 -0.84 -2.66 -14.91
CA GLU A 21 -1.23 -2.01 -13.67
C GLU A 21 -2.38 -2.85 -13.08
N PRO A 22 -2.10 -3.91 -12.31
CA PRO A 22 -3.13 -4.82 -11.80
C PRO A 22 -4.19 -4.09 -10.97
N GLU A 23 -3.90 -2.91 -10.44
CA GLU A 23 -4.82 -2.02 -9.74
C GLU A 23 -5.83 -1.29 -10.63
N LYS A 24 -5.73 -1.39 -11.96
CA LYS A 24 -6.71 -0.81 -12.91
C LYS A 24 -7.60 -1.88 -13.56
N GLY A 25 -7.22 -3.15 -13.47
CA GLY A 25 -7.95 -4.28 -14.06
C GLY A 25 -9.16 -4.73 -13.24
N ARG A 26 -9.99 -5.61 -13.80
CA ARG A 26 -11.10 -6.25 -13.06
C ARG A 26 -10.58 -7.48 -12.33
N TRP A 27 -10.75 -7.54 -11.01
CA TRP A 27 -10.40 -8.72 -10.24
C TRP A 27 -11.63 -9.55 -9.91
N SER A 28 -11.52 -10.85 -10.16
CA SER A 28 -12.45 -11.85 -9.63
C SER A 28 -12.34 -11.97 -8.10
N GLN A 29 -13.35 -12.59 -7.49
CA GLN A 29 -13.34 -12.95 -6.06
C GLN A 29 -12.11 -13.76 -5.66
N LEU A 30 -11.70 -14.72 -6.51
CA LEU A 30 -10.52 -15.55 -6.25
C LEU A 30 -9.23 -14.71 -6.27
N GLU A 31 -9.09 -13.76 -7.19
CA GLU A 31 -7.93 -12.86 -7.27
C GLU A 31 -7.87 -11.92 -6.05
N GLN A 32 -9.02 -11.41 -5.61
CA GLN A 32 -9.11 -10.64 -4.37
C GLN A 32 -8.71 -11.45 -3.14
N LEU A 33 -9.17 -12.71 -3.04
CA LEU A 33 -8.79 -13.62 -1.97
C LEU A 33 -7.30 -13.91 -1.99
N THR A 34 -6.75 -14.24 -3.16
CA THR A 34 -5.33 -14.59 -3.34
C THR A 34 -4.42 -13.44 -2.94
N ALA A 35 -4.74 -12.22 -3.38
CA ALA A 35 -3.96 -11.05 -2.99
C ALA A 35 -4.06 -10.77 -1.48
N SER A 36 -5.19 -11.10 -0.84
CA SER A 36 -5.37 -10.93 0.61
C SER A 36 -4.53 -11.92 1.40
N VAL A 37 -4.41 -13.16 0.89
CA VAL A 37 -3.47 -14.16 1.41
C VAL A 37 -2.03 -13.69 1.24
N LEU A 38 -1.66 -13.18 0.05
CA LEU A 38 -0.32 -12.64 -0.20
C LEU A 38 0.05 -11.53 0.78
N ASP A 39 -0.87 -10.58 1.02
CA ASP A 39 -0.65 -9.48 1.97
C ASP A 39 -0.48 -9.99 3.40
N ALA A 40 -1.23 -11.02 3.80
CA ALA A 40 -1.09 -11.65 5.11
C ALA A 40 0.27 -12.34 5.27
N VAL A 41 0.73 -13.07 4.25
CA VAL A 41 2.04 -13.75 4.26
C VAL A 41 3.17 -12.75 4.36
N ARG A 42 3.15 -11.68 3.53
CA ARG A 42 4.16 -10.61 3.61
C ARG A 42 4.23 -9.97 4.99
N ARG A 43 3.06 -9.78 5.63
CA ARG A 43 3.00 -9.23 6.99
C ARG A 43 3.58 -10.19 8.02
N LEU A 44 3.31 -11.48 7.90
CA LEU A 44 3.89 -12.50 8.79
C LEU A 44 5.41 -12.52 8.65
N GLU A 45 5.91 -12.58 7.42
CA GLU A 45 7.35 -12.52 7.11
C GLU A 45 8.01 -11.27 7.73
N TYR A 46 7.43 -10.09 7.51
CA TYR A 46 7.90 -8.85 8.10
C TYR A 46 7.98 -8.92 9.63
N VAL A 47 6.91 -9.41 10.29
CA VAL A 47 6.89 -9.55 11.75
C VAL A 47 7.97 -10.53 12.21
N THR A 48 8.16 -11.64 11.51
CA THR A 48 9.20 -12.62 11.80
C THR A 48 10.60 -12.00 11.66
N ILE A 49 10.87 -11.25 10.59
CA ILE A 49 12.15 -10.57 10.42
C ILE A 49 12.36 -9.58 11.57
N CYS A 50 11.41 -8.68 11.82
CA CYS A 50 11.55 -7.68 12.88
C CYS A 50 11.72 -8.29 14.28
N ALA A 51 11.11 -9.45 14.56
CA ALA A 51 11.28 -10.16 15.81
C ALA A 51 12.68 -10.78 15.98
N ASN A 52 13.36 -11.07 14.87
CA ASN A 52 14.72 -11.65 14.86
C ASN A 52 15.82 -10.63 14.55
N THR A 53 15.48 -9.36 14.30
CA THR A 53 16.44 -8.28 14.12
C THR A 53 16.68 -7.55 15.44
N GLU A 54 17.93 -7.52 15.91
CA GLU A 54 18.31 -6.93 17.20
C GLU A 54 18.13 -5.41 17.25
N HIS A 55 18.49 -4.71 16.18
CA HIS A 55 18.39 -3.25 16.13
C HIS A 55 17.29 -2.79 15.19
N LYS A 56 16.48 -1.84 15.67
CA LYS A 56 15.38 -1.26 14.90
C LYS A 56 15.82 -0.62 13.58
N ARG A 57 17.05 -0.11 13.49
CA ARG A 57 17.60 0.50 12.27
C ARG A 57 17.83 -0.49 11.13
N ASP A 58 18.00 -1.77 11.47
CA ASP A 58 18.26 -2.85 10.52
C ASP A 58 16.96 -3.57 10.13
N GLN A 59 15.81 -3.14 10.68
CA GLN A 59 14.51 -3.68 10.31
C GLN A 59 14.10 -3.18 8.92
N PRO A 60 13.52 -4.06 8.08
CA PRO A 60 13.02 -3.67 6.78
C PRO A 60 11.83 -2.71 6.90
N GLU A 61 11.44 -2.09 5.78
CA GLU A 61 10.20 -1.31 5.75
C GLU A 61 8.97 -2.24 5.82
N PRO A 62 7.86 -1.78 6.44
CA PRO A 62 6.62 -2.54 6.44
C PRO A 62 6.13 -2.83 5.02
N PRO A 63 5.66 -4.06 4.75
CA PRO A 63 5.19 -4.43 3.42
C PRO A 63 3.98 -3.59 3.04
N VAL A 64 3.97 -3.10 1.80
CA VAL A 64 2.83 -2.39 1.23
C VAL A 64 1.84 -3.43 0.70
N PRO A 65 0.55 -3.39 1.12
CA PRO A 65 -0.46 -4.27 0.56
C PRO A 65 -0.58 -4.12 -0.95
N ALA A 66 -0.84 -5.21 -1.66
CA ALA A 66 -1.06 -5.17 -3.09
C ALA A 66 -2.24 -4.24 -3.42
N ARG A 67 -2.05 -3.35 -4.40
CA ARG A 67 -3.09 -2.40 -4.80
C ARG A 67 -4.25 -3.17 -5.43
N ARG A 68 -5.44 -3.02 -4.85
CA ARG A 68 -6.67 -3.60 -5.39
C ARG A 68 -7.26 -2.67 -6.45
N PRO A 69 -8.01 -3.20 -7.43
CA PRO A 69 -8.78 -2.40 -8.36
C PRO A 69 -9.65 -1.36 -7.68
N GLY A 70 -9.55 -0.11 -8.12
CA GLY A 70 -10.33 0.99 -7.57
C GLY A 70 -9.95 1.42 -6.15
N ALA A 71 -8.98 0.76 -5.50
CA ALA A 71 -8.45 1.22 -4.23
C ALA A 71 -7.54 2.43 -4.46
N LYS A 72 -7.93 3.58 -3.91
CA LYS A 72 -7.10 4.78 -3.97
C LYS A 72 -5.77 4.51 -3.24
N PRO A 73 -4.65 5.05 -3.76
CA PRO A 73 -3.37 4.94 -3.06
C PRO A 73 -3.48 5.53 -1.66
N ARG A 74 -2.74 4.94 -0.71
CA ARG A 74 -2.68 5.46 0.65
C ARG A 74 -2.19 6.90 0.60
N GLN A 75 -3.01 7.85 1.06
CA GLN A 75 -2.58 9.24 1.09
C GLN A 75 -1.37 9.39 2.01
N SER A 76 -0.35 10.10 1.53
CA SER A 76 0.79 10.46 2.37
C SER A 76 0.27 11.29 3.55
N LYS A 77 0.83 11.04 4.74
CA LYS A 77 0.52 11.88 5.89
C LYS A 77 0.91 13.31 5.53
N LEU A 78 -0.02 14.26 5.70
CA LEU A 78 0.29 15.68 5.52
C LEU A 78 1.47 16.03 6.42
N LYS A 79 2.57 16.51 5.82
CA LYS A 79 3.65 17.12 6.59
C LYS A 79 3.12 18.47 7.10
N MET A 80 3.24 18.71 8.40
CA MET A 80 2.82 19.97 9.01
C MET A 80 3.63 21.11 8.37
N SER A 81 2.95 22.13 7.85
CA SER A 81 3.62 23.31 7.33
C SER A 81 4.21 24.14 8.48
N GLU A 82 5.30 24.86 8.23
CA GLU A 82 5.94 25.74 9.21
C GLU A 82 4.95 26.75 9.81
N GLN A 83 4.06 27.31 8.98
CA GLN A 83 2.99 28.22 9.43
C GLN A 83 2.02 27.56 10.43
N THR A 84 1.75 26.27 10.25
CA THR A 84 0.88 25.51 11.17
C THR A 84 1.62 25.20 12.47
N ALA A 85 2.93 24.93 12.39
CA ALA A 85 3.79 24.72 13.54
C ALA A 85 3.88 25.99 14.42
N GLU A 86 4.02 27.15 13.79
CA GLU A 86 4.18 28.45 14.47
C GLU A 86 2.88 28.91 15.12
N ARG A 87 1.73 28.68 14.46
CA ARG A 87 0.40 28.88 15.08
C ARG A 87 0.20 27.97 16.29
N LEU A 88 0.57 26.69 16.18
CA LEU A 88 0.49 25.76 17.31
C LEU A 88 1.42 26.20 18.45
N PHE A 89 2.63 26.64 18.13
CA PHE A 89 3.58 27.14 19.12
C PHE A 89 3.03 28.33 19.89
N GLN A 90 2.49 29.34 19.19
CA GLN A 90 1.86 30.51 19.78
C GLN A 90 0.65 30.14 20.64
N PHE A 91 -0.18 29.20 20.19
CA PHE A 91 -1.35 28.74 20.93
C PHE A 91 -0.97 28.01 22.24
N ILE A 92 0.07 27.18 22.21
CA ILE A 92 0.55 26.43 23.37
C ILE A 92 1.23 27.34 24.39
N HIS A 93 1.97 28.36 23.93
CA HIS A 93 2.75 29.26 24.80
C HIS A 93 1.98 30.53 25.19
N GLY A 94 0.67 30.59 24.92
CA GLY A 94 -0.19 31.71 25.31
C GLY A 94 0.10 33.02 24.58
N GLY A 95 0.77 32.98 23.43
CA GLY A 95 1.12 34.16 22.62
C GLY A 95 -0.02 34.70 21.76
N ALA A 96 -1.23 34.14 21.89
CA ALA A 96 -2.43 34.69 21.26
C ALA A 96 -2.99 35.81 22.14
N ALA A 97 -2.46 37.02 21.95
CA ALA A 97 -3.19 38.27 22.21
C ALA A 97 -3.82 38.74 20.90
#